data_AF-A0A9Q0U3Z7-F1
#
_entry.id   AF-A0A9Q0U3Z7-F1
#
_cell.length_a   1.000
_cell.length_b   1.000
_cell.length_c   1.000
_cell.angle_alpha   90.00
_cell.angle_beta   90.00
_cell.angle_gamma   90.00
#
_symmetry.space_group_name_H-M   'P 1'
#
loop_
_entity.id
_entity.type
_entity.pdbx_description
1 polymer ?
#
loop_
_entity_poly.entity_id
_entity_poly.type
_entity_poly.pdbx_seq_one_letter_code
_entity_poly.pdbx_strand_id
1 'polypeptide(L)'
;MLSIGGGSGGYTLTSPDEARGVAEYLWNNFLGGHSNSRPLGDAVLDGIDFDIEGGERHYVVLASRLSELSRGGSKVYLTAAPQCPFPDNWLDRALHTGLFRLRMDPILQH
;
A
#
# COMPACT_ATOMS: atom_id res chain seq x y z
N MET A 1 -10.02 -5.73 -1.06
CA MET A 1 -8.80 -4.92 -0.87
C MET A 1 -9.12 -3.44 -0.91
N LEU A 2 -8.28 -2.61 -0.28
CA LEU A 2 -8.30 -1.15 -0.37
C LEU A 2 -7.15 -0.70 -1.27
N SER A 3 -7.43 0.13 -2.28
CA SER A 3 -6.37 0.77 -3.07
C SER A 3 -5.93 2.08 -2.44
N ILE A 4 -4.62 2.32 -2.42
CA ILE A 4 -4.00 3.58 -2.02
C ILE A 4 -3.36 4.24 -3.24
N GLY A 5 -3.52 5.55 -3.34
CA GLY A 5 -2.97 6.37 -4.41
C GLY A 5 -4.03 6.79 -5.43
N GLY A 6 -3.79 6.51 -6.72
CA GLY A 6 -4.59 6.92 -7.87
C GLY A 6 -4.17 8.26 -8.51
N GLY A 7 -4.65 8.52 -9.72
CA GLY A 7 -4.24 9.66 -10.56
C GLY A 7 -4.69 11.06 -10.13
N SER A 8 -5.55 11.19 -9.11
CA SER A 8 -6.00 12.50 -8.60
C SER A 8 -4.88 13.29 -7.88
N GLY A 9 -3.75 12.65 -7.58
CA GLY A 9 -2.64 13.26 -6.84
C GLY A 9 -2.99 13.65 -5.40
N GLY A 10 -2.15 14.49 -4.78
CA GLY A 10 -2.41 15.05 -3.44
C GLY A 10 -2.02 14.18 -2.24
N TYR A 11 -1.38 13.03 -2.47
CA TYR A 11 -0.79 12.19 -1.43
C TYR A 11 0.72 12.11 -1.59
N THR A 12 1.42 11.93 -0.47
CA THR A 12 2.84 11.59 -0.45
C THR A 12 3.17 10.92 0.88
N LEU A 13 4.30 10.23 0.92
CA LEU A 13 4.99 9.88 2.15
C LEU A 13 6.26 10.74 2.15
N THR A 14 6.53 11.47 3.22
CA THR A 14 7.68 12.39 3.33
C THR A 14 8.85 11.77 4.09
N SER A 15 8.62 10.64 4.78
CA SER A 15 9.66 9.95 5.54
C SER A 15 9.35 8.46 5.75
N PRO A 16 10.36 7.65 6.11
CA PRO A 16 10.16 6.28 6.58
C PRO A 16 9.24 6.18 7.80
N ASP A 17 9.30 7.14 8.73
CA ASP A 17 8.47 7.12 9.93
C ASP A 17 7.00 7.41 9.61
N GLU A 18 6.74 8.36 8.70
CA GLU A 18 5.38 8.56 8.18
C GLU A 18 4.87 7.30 7.48
N ALA A 19 5.70 6.65 6.65
CA ALA A 19 5.33 5.40 6.00
C ALA A 19 4.96 4.29 7.01
N ARG A 20 5.70 4.18 8.13
CA ARG A 20 5.34 3.26 9.22
C ARG A 20 4.03 3.65 9.89
N GLY A 21 3.83 4.94 10.17
CA GLY A 21 2.59 5.45 10.74
C GLY A 21 1.36 5.16 9.87
N VAL A 22 1.50 5.32 8.55
CA VAL A 22 0.46 4.97 7.59
C VAL A 22 0.21 3.45 7.57
N ALA A 23 1.25 2.60 7.65
CA ALA A 23 1.06 1.16 7.77
C ALA A 23 0.25 0.78 9.02
N GLU A 24 0.58 1.36 10.18
CA GLU A 24 -0.16 1.14 11.43
C GLU A 24 -1.61 1.61 11.31
N TYR A 25 -1.83 2.76 10.68
CA TYR A 25 -3.17 3.28 10.45
C TYR A 25 -3.99 2.34 9.57
N LEU A 26 -3.44 1.89 8.43
CA LEU A 26 -4.09 0.94 7.53
C LEU A 26 -4.41 -0.38 8.25
N TRP A 27 -3.45 -0.89 9.03
CA TRP A 27 -3.61 -2.12 9.79
C TRP A 27 -4.77 -2.04 10.79
N ASN A 28 -4.80 -0.98 11.60
CA ASN A 28 -5.76 -0.82 12.69
C ASN A 28 -7.16 -0.44 12.22
N ASN A 29 -7.30 0.26 11.09
CA ASN A 29 -8.58 0.79 10.63
C ASN A 29 -9.24 -0.05 9.53
N PHE A 30 -8.47 -0.82 8.76
CA PHE A 30 -9.00 -1.56 7.60
C PHE A 30 -8.64 -3.04 7.57
N LEU A 31 -7.55 -3.46 8.24
CA LEU A 31 -7.09 -4.84 8.23
C LEU A 31 -7.33 -5.48 9.61
N GLY A 32 -6.44 -6.40 10.02
CA GLY A 32 -6.58 -7.24 11.21
C GLY A 32 -6.23 -6.57 12.54
N GLY A 33 -5.87 -5.28 12.54
CA GLY A 33 -5.70 -4.51 13.76
C GLY A 33 -7.02 -4.00 14.32
N HIS A 34 -6.95 -3.17 15.38
CA HIS A 34 -8.11 -2.66 16.08
C HIS A 34 -8.06 -1.14 16.23
N SER A 35 -9.23 -0.50 16.11
CA SER A 35 -9.42 0.94 16.27
C SER A 35 -10.83 1.20 16.81
N ASN A 36 -10.99 2.25 17.62
CA ASN A 36 -12.28 2.65 18.18
C ASN A 36 -13.28 3.15 17.12
N SER A 37 -12.78 3.57 15.95
CA SER A 37 -13.61 4.00 14.83
C SER A 37 -12.98 3.48 13.55
N ARG A 38 -13.71 2.63 12.84
CA ARG A 38 -13.27 2.03 11.57
C ARG A 38 -14.11 2.61 10.43
N PRO A 39 -13.48 3.16 9.37
CA PRO A 39 -14.21 3.82 8.28
C PRO A 39 -15.20 2.91 7.55
N LEU A 40 -14.93 1.60 7.51
CA LEU A 40 -15.80 0.60 6.89
C LEU A 40 -16.53 -0.27 7.93
N GLY A 41 -16.67 0.22 9.17
CA GLY A 41 -17.23 -0.54 10.28
C GLY A 41 -16.41 -1.79 10.60
N ASP A 42 -17.09 -2.90 10.88
CA ASP A 42 -16.48 -4.17 11.29
C ASP A 42 -15.83 -4.95 10.15
N ALA A 43 -15.89 -4.44 8.92
CA ALA A 43 -15.25 -5.08 7.77
C ALA A 43 -13.73 -5.18 7.98
N VAL A 44 -13.20 -6.38 7.76
CA VAL A 44 -11.76 -6.66 7.72
C VAL A 44 -11.39 -6.98 6.28
N LEU A 45 -10.61 -6.08 5.66
CA LEU A 45 -10.16 -6.27 4.30
C LEU A 45 -9.03 -7.29 4.24
N ASP A 46 -8.91 -7.91 3.08
CA ASP A 46 -7.94 -8.95 2.75
C ASP A 46 -6.57 -8.42 2.33
N GLY A 47 -6.46 -7.13 1.99
CA GLY A 47 -5.24 -6.60 1.39
C GLY A 47 -5.26 -5.12 1.04
N ILE A 48 -4.07 -4.62 0.69
CA ILE A 48 -3.81 -3.26 0.22
C ILE A 48 -3.23 -3.32 -1.19
N ASP A 49 -3.80 -2.54 -2.10
CA ASP A 49 -3.34 -2.35 -3.46
C ASP A 49 -2.59 -1.03 -3.58
N PHE A 50 -1.38 -1.06 -4.11
CA PHE A 50 -0.49 0.09 -4.25
C PHE A 50 -0.63 0.60 -5.69
N ASP A 51 -1.57 1.52 -5.87
CA ASP A 51 -1.83 2.21 -7.13
C ASP A 51 -1.14 3.57 -7.10
N ILE A 52 0.19 3.55 -7.15
CA ILE A 52 1.01 4.72 -6.86
C ILE A 52 1.40 5.42 -8.16
N GLU A 53 0.93 6.66 -8.27
CA GLU A 53 1.11 7.51 -9.44
C GLU A 53 1.84 8.84 -9.12
N GLY A 54 2.27 9.06 -7.87
CA GLY A 54 2.99 10.27 -7.46
C GLY A 54 3.61 10.24 -6.05
N GLY A 55 4.19 11.38 -5.64
CA GLY A 55 4.78 11.60 -4.31
C GLY A 55 6.25 11.15 -4.17
N GLU A 56 6.73 10.90 -2.96
CA GLU A 56 8.08 10.34 -2.73
C GLU A 56 8.07 8.81 -2.56
N ARG A 57 9.27 8.19 -2.61
CA ARG A 57 9.46 6.74 -2.78
C ARG A 57 9.72 5.98 -1.48
N HIS A 58 8.86 6.14 -0.47
CA HIS A 58 8.96 5.42 0.82
C HIS A 58 8.10 4.14 0.91
N TYR A 59 7.55 3.67 -0.21
CA TYR A 59 6.63 2.53 -0.27
C TYR A 59 7.25 1.17 0.12
N VAL A 60 8.58 1.02 0.06
CA VAL A 60 9.29 -0.15 0.60
C VAL A 60 9.02 -0.30 2.10
N VAL A 61 9.05 0.83 2.83
CA VAL A 61 8.88 0.84 4.29
C VAL A 61 7.43 0.54 4.64
N LEU A 62 6.49 1.15 3.92
CA LEU A 62 5.05 0.89 4.07
C LEU A 62 4.74 -0.61 3.86
N ALA A 63 5.20 -1.19 2.74
CA ALA A 63 4.97 -2.59 2.40
C ALA A 63 5.59 -3.56 3.40
N SER A 64 6.86 -3.31 3.78
CA SER A 64 7.56 -4.13 4.77
C SER A 64 6.84 -4.12 6.12
N ARG A 65 6.39 -2.94 6.57
CA ARG A 65 5.70 -2.83 7.85
C ARG A 65 4.33 -3.53 7.85
N LEU A 66 3.55 -3.41 6.77
CA LEU A 66 2.30 -4.16 6.62
C LEU A 66 2.54 -5.67 6.63
N SER A 67 3.59 -6.14 5.95
CA SER A 67 3.98 -7.55 5.97
C SER A 67 4.36 -8.01 7.38
N GLU A 68 5.15 -7.23 8.12
CA GLU A 68 5.49 -7.50 9.52
C GLU A 68 4.26 -7.63 10.41
N LEU A 69 3.32 -6.67 10.34
CA LEU A 69 2.09 -6.67 11.13
C LEU A 69 1.19 -7.87 10.84
N SER A 70 1.22 -8.37 9.61
CA SER A 70 0.46 -9.57 9.22
C SER A 70 1.06 -10.89 9.76
N ARG A 71 2.27 -10.88 10.33
CA ARG A 71 2.93 -12.09 10.85
C ARG A 71 2.25 -12.53 12.15
N GLY A 72 1.83 -13.80 12.19
CA GLY A 72 1.20 -14.39 13.38
C GLY A 72 -0.32 -14.18 13.49
N GLY A 73 -0.95 -13.62 12.45
CA GLY A 73 -2.40 -13.44 12.34
C GLY A 73 -2.92 -13.73 10.93
N SER A 74 -3.93 -12.96 10.50
CA SER A 74 -4.52 -13.06 9.16
C SER A 74 -3.55 -12.57 8.08
N LYS A 75 -3.31 -13.44 7.08
CA LYS A 75 -2.49 -13.10 5.92
C LYS A 75 -3.08 -11.91 5.17
N VAL A 76 -2.27 -10.87 4.95
CA VAL A 76 -2.62 -9.69 4.14
C VAL A 76 -2.01 -9.85 2.75
N TYR A 77 -2.82 -9.58 1.71
CA TYR A 77 -2.33 -9.50 0.34
C TYR A 77 -1.85 -8.08 0.06
N LEU A 78 -0.62 -7.97 -0.46
CA LEU A 78 -0.12 -6.74 -1.03
C LEU A 78 -0.12 -6.89 -2.54
N THR A 79 -0.84 -6.01 -3.22
CA THR A 79 -0.78 -5.89 -4.68
C THR A 79 -0.22 -4.54 -5.07
N ALA A 80 0.34 -4.47 -6.28
CA ALA A 80 0.89 -3.25 -6.84
C ALA A 80 0.36 -3.09 -8.26
N ALA A 81 0.02 -1.85 -8.62
CA ALA A 81 -0.37 -1.43 -9.95
C ALA A 81 0.73 -0.55 -10.57
N PRO A 82 1.91 -1.11 -10.91
CA PRO A 82 2.94 -0.34 -11.59
C PRO A 82 2.47 0.10 -12.97
N GLN A 83 3.00 1.24 -13.40
CA GLN A 83 2.85 1.75 -14.74
C GLN A 83 3.57 0.85 -15.75
N CYS A 84 3.15 0.93 -17.02
CA CYS A 84 3.70 0.10 -18.09
C CYS A 84 5.21 0.27 -18.34
N PRO A 85 5.82 1.47 -18.23
CA PRO A 85 7.27 1.63 -18.37
C PRO A 85 8.03 0.98 -17.20
N PHE A 86 9.02 0.13 -17.52
CA PHE A 86 9.89 -0.51 -16.52
C PHE A 86 11.32 0.04 -16.59
N PRO A 87 11.95 0.35 -15.44
CA PRO A 87 11.43 0.25 -14.08
C PRO A 87 10.34 1.30 -13.76
N ASP A 88 9.38 0.94 -12.91
CA ASP A 88 8.31 1.85 -12.48
C ASP A 88 8.88 3.01 -11.64
N ASN A 89 8.47 4.24 -11.94
CA ASN A 89 9.02 5.45 -11.32
C ASN A 89 8.82 5.54 -9.80
N TRP A 90 7.81 4.88 -9.25
CA TRP A 90 7.41 5.02 -7.85
C TRP A 90 7.62 3.74 -7.05
N LEU A 91 7.36 2.60 -7.68
CA LEU A 91 7.25 1.29 -7.06
C LEU A 91 8.45 0.38 -7.35
N ASP A 92 9.38 0.72 -8.25
CA ASP A 92 10.51 -0.16 -8.60
C ASP A 92 11.20 -0.80 -7.38
N ARG A 93 11.61 0.02 -6.40
CA ARG A 93 12.25 -0.49 -5.17
C ARG A 93 11.31 -1.35 -4.33
N ALA A 94 10.03 -1.01 -4.27
CA ALA A 94 9.03 -1.75 -3.52
C ALA A 94 8.75 -3.12 -4.15
N LEU A 95 8.71 -3.21 -5.49
CA LEU A 95 8.53 -4.48 -6.22
C LEU A 95 9.68 -5.46 -5.95
N HIS A 96 10.91 -4.97 -5.83
CA HIS A 96 12.09 -5.79 -5.52
C HIS A 96 12.06 -6.44 -4.12
N THR A 97 11.13 -6.07 -3.24
CA THR A 97 10.96 -6.75 -1.93
C THR A 97 10.41 -8.17 -2.07
N GLY A 98 9.77 -8.51 -3.20
CA GLY A 98 9.09 -9.79 -3.38
C GLY A 98 7.78 -9.92 -2.58
N LEU A 99 7.29 -8.83 -1.97
CA LEU A 99 6.07 -8.84 -1.16
C LEU A 99 4.79 -8.73 -2.00
N PHE A 100 4.89 -8.25 -3.24
CA PHE A 100 3.75 -7.86 -4.06
C PHE A 100 3.31 -8.95 -5.04
N ARG A 101 1.99 -9.09 -5.20
CA ARG A 101 1.39 -9.66 -6.41
C ARG A 101 1.06 -8.53 -7.39
N LEU A 102 1.56 -8.63 -8.62
CA LEU A 102 1.38 -7.59 -9.63
C LEU A 102 -0.03 -7.61 -10.22
N ARG A 103 -0.58 -6.42 -10.46
CA ARG A 103 -1.66 -6.15 -11.40
C ARG A 103 -1.16 -5.05 -12.32
N MET A 104 -1.26 -5.20 -13.64
CA MET A 104 -0.82 -4.11 -14.53
C MET A 104 -1.91 -3.03 -14.56
N ASP A 105 -1.55 -1.77 -14.36
CA ASP A 105 -2.46 -0.66 -14.61
C ASP A 105 -2.53 -0.40 -16.13
N PRO A 106 -3.70 -0.60 -16.78
CA PRO A 106 -3.86 -0.32 -18.19
C PRO A 106 -3.92 1.19 -18.43
N ILE A 107 -2.77 1.86 -18.42
CA ILE A 107 -2.52 3.23 -18.90
C ILE A 107 -3.69 4.19 -18.58
N LEU A 108 -3.76 4.69 -17.35
CA LEU A 108 -4.43 5.95 -17.05
C LEU A 108 -3.39 7.08 -17.03
N GLN A 109 -2.93 7.48 -18.22
CA GLN A 109 -2.21 8.76 -18.36
C GLN A 109 -2.94 9.60 -19.42
N HIS A 110 -3.72 10.57 -18.94
CA HIS A 110 -4.17 11.74 -19.71
C HIS A 110 -3.29 12.93 -19.35
#